data_AF-A0A0N4UNG6-F1
#
_entry.id   AF-A0A0N4UNG6-F1
#
_cell.length_a   1.000
_cell.length_b   1.000
_cell.length_c   1.000
_cell.angle_alpha   90.00
_cell.angle_beta   90.00
_cell.angle_gamma   90.00
#
_symmetry.space_group_name_H-M   'P 1'
#
loop_
_entity.id
_entity.type
_entity.pdbx_description
1 polymer ?
#
loop_
_entity_poly.entity_id
_entity_poly.type
_entity_poly.pdbx_seq_one_letter_code
_entity_poly.pdbx_strand_id
1 'polypeptide(L)'
;MNESIISVCLTGIFTKDQMDYRLFGNLPISILGLISNAINVFVFMDGKMRSSLVNHFLFAITVSDLLLLLFNFFFLIFPVISILSDSFYLHYLYPIILRYNYPLARIAHTCGVYLTYIDFLQSPVHCAIMGSIIFSILINATTWLELTIVPCYSIQFKRISRHIQLTELQMDHTYGIIMKVITYTLVMFIIPFFILIIVNSRIVIALRRSTNLRRSHLASTTSSNDALNSGYQ
;
A
#
# COMPACT_ATOMS: atom_id res chain seq x y z
N MET A 1 35.91 -12.99 29.30
CA MET A 1 34.54 -12.72 28.78
C MET A 1 34.66 -12.67 27.28
N ASN A 2 33.95 -13.52 26.52
CA ASN A 2 34.09 -13.62 25.07
C ASN A 2 34.07 -12.23 24.44
N GLU A 3 35.20 -11.79 23.89
CA GLU A 3 35.21 -10.75 22.87
C GLU A 3 34.38 -11.30 21.73
N SER A 4 33.09 -10.97 21.70
CA SER A 4 32.32 -11.10 20.48
C SER A 4 33.10 -10.31 19.45
N ILE A 5 33.68 -11.01 18.47
CA ILE A 5 34.36 -10.37 17.34
C ILE A 5 33.28 -9.52 16.67
N ILE A 6 33.27 -8.22 16.97
CA ILE A 6 32.31 -7.30 16.38
C ILE A 6 32.70 -7.18 14.91
N SER A 7 31.79 -7.59 14.03
CA SER A 7 32.00 -7.48 12.59
C SER A 7 32.10 -6.01 12.17
N VAL A 8 32.85 -5.76 11.11
CA VAL A 8 32.91 -4.44 10.47
C VAL A 8 31.57 -4.17 9.78
N CYS A 9 31.04 -2.96 9.90
CA CYS A 9 29.81 -2.59 9.21
C CYS A 9 29.98 -2.72 7.70
N LEU A 10 29.02 -3.35 7.02
CA LEU A 10 29.05 -3.55 5.58
C LEU A 10 29.02 -2.20 4.85
N THR A 11 29.98 -1.96 3.96
CA THR A 11 29.98 -0.81 3.06
C THR A 11 29.31 -1.18 1.74
N GLY A 12 28.61 -0.24 1.11
CA GLY A 12 27.99 -0.47 -0.20
C GLY A 12 26.80 -1.43 -0.21
N ILE A 13 25.94 -1.40 0.82
CA ILE A 13 24.73 -2.25 0.93
C ILE A 13 23.80 -2.09 -0.29
N PHE A 14 23.78 -0.91 -0.90
CA PHE A 14 23.02 -0.63 -2.12
C PHE A 14 23.95 -0.43 -3.30
N THR A 15 23.63 -1.08 -4.40
CA THR A 15 24.24 -0.78 -5.70
C THR A 15 23.88 0.63 -6.15
N LYS A 16 24.69 1.21 -7.06
CA LYS A 16 24.42 2.55 -7.61
C LYS A 16 23.03 2.64 -8.24
N ASP A 17 22.66 1.64 -9.03
CA ASP A 17 21.34 1.58 -9.68
C ASP A 17 20.19 1.54 -8.66
N GLN A 18 20.35 0.83 -7.55
CA GLN A 18 19.35 0.80 -6.47
C GLN A 18 19.22 2.16 -5.76
N MET A 19 20.34 2.87 -5.57
CA MET A 19 20.31 4.22 -4.99
C MET A 19 19.62 5.20 -5.94
N ASP A 20 19.99 5.18 -7.22
CA ASP A 20 19.42 6.07 -8.25
C ASP A 20 17.91 5.82 -8.41
N TYR A 21 17.46 4.56 -8.45
CA TYR A 21 16.04 4.23 -8.50
C TYR A 21 15.25 4.73 -7.27
N ARG A 22 15.85 4.68 -6.08
CA ARG A 22 15.19 5.16 -4.85
C ARG A 22 15.14 6.68 -4.78
N LEU A 23 16.21 7.36 -5.18
CA LEU A 23 16.33 8.82 -5.08
C LEU A 23 15.70 9.57 -6.25
N PHE A 24 15.81 9.08 -7.48
CA PHE A 24 15.26 9.77 -8.65
C PHE A 24 13.90 9.20 -9.08
N GLY A 25 13.63 7.92 -8.78
CA GLY A 25 12.33 7.30 -9.04
C GLY A 25 11.36 7.50 -7.88
N ASN A 26 11.67 6.94 -6.71
CA ASN A 26 10.70 6.84 -5.61
C ASN A 26 10.54 8.13 -4.79
N LEU A 27 11.62 8.88 -4.55
CA LEU A 27 11.56 10.08 -3.71
C LEU A 27 10.59 11.16 -4.23
N PRO A 28 10.58 11.53 -5.53
CA PRO A 28 9.60 12.49 -6.05
C PRO A 28 8.16 11.99 -5.89
N ILE A 29 7.91 10.71 -6.21
CA ILE A 29 6.59 10.08 -6.06
C ILE A 29 6.15 10.10 -4.59
N SER A 30 7.07 9.80 -3.68
CA SER A 30 6.79 9.81 -2.24
C SER A 30 6.45 11.20 -1.73
N ILE A 31 7.22 12.23 -2.10
CA ILE A 31 6.98 13.60 -1.63
C ILE A 31 5.64 14.13 -2.20
N LEU A 32 5.44 14.04 -3.51
CA LEU A 32 4.23 14.53 -4.16
C LEU A 32 2.99 13.76 -3.68
N GLY A 33 3.12 12.45 -3.53
CA GLY A 33 2.05 11.61 -3.00
C GLY A 33 1.73 11.92 -1.54
N LEU A 34 2.73 12.18 -0.68
CA LEU A 34 2.51 12.58 0.71
C LEU A 34 1.74 13.91 0.79
N ILE A 35 2.14 14.91 0.00
CA ILE A 35 1.48 16.22 -0.05
C ILE A 35 0.04 16.06 -0.56
N SER A 36 -0.16 15.35 -1.68
CA SER A 36 -1.47 15.16 -2.27
C SER A 36 -2.42 14.41 -1.33
N ASN A 37 -1.97 13.33 -0.70
CA ASN A 37 -2.79 12.58 0.24
C ASN A 37 -3.05 13.35 1.54
N ALA A 38 -2.10 14.17 2.01
CA ALA A 38 -2.34 15.04 3.17
C ALA A 38 -3.46 16.07 2.89
N ILE A 39 -3.46 16.69 1.70
CA ILE A 39 -4.52 17.59 1.25
C ILE A 39 -5.85 16.84 1.16
N ASN A 40 -5.86 15.66 0.53
CA ASN A 40 -7.07 14.84 0.40
C ASN A 40 -7.65 14.45 1.77
N VAL A 41 -6.80 14.06 2.74
CA VAL A 41 -7.25 13.78 4.13
C VAL A 41 -7.93 15.01 4.71
N PHE A 42 -7.32 16.19 4.60
CA PHE A 42 -7.91 17.43 5.09
C PHE A 42 -9.27 17.74 4.43
N VAL A 43 -9.38 17.55 3.11
CA VAL A 43 -10.64 17.76 2.36
C VAL A 43 -11.72 16.77 2.79
N PHE A 44 -11.39 15.49 2.94
CA PHE A 44 -12.35 14.45 3.32
C PHE A 44 -12.75 14.47 4.80
N MET A 45 -11.95 15.13 5.65
CA MET A 45 -12.33 15.38 7.04
C MET A 45 -13.45 16.42 7.19
N ASP A 46 -13.76 17.21 6.14
CA ASP A 46 -14.83 18.20 6.18
C ASP A 46 -16.20 17.57 6.46
N GLY A 47 -16.98 18.22 7.34
CA GLY A 47 -18.26 17.70 7.82
C GLY A 47 -19.28 17.48 6.69
N LYS A 48 -19.24 18.27 5.61
CA LYS A 48 -20.16 18.12 4.48
C LYS A 48 -19.85 16.88 3.65
N MET A 49 -18.56 16.56 3.48
CA MET A 49 -18.11 15.39 2.72
C MET A 49 -18.45 14.08 3.45
N ARG A 50 -18.39 14.05 4.78
CA ARG A 50 -18.67 12.86 5.60
C ARG A 50 -20.12 12.35 5.53
N SER A 51 -21.03 13.00 4.81
CA SER A 51 -22.40 12.51 4.65
C SER A 51 -22.52 11.33 3.66
N SER A 52 -21.59 11.23 2.70
CA SER A 52 -21.62 10.19 1.67
C SER A 52 -20.81 8.96 2.08
N LEU A 53 -21.38 7.78 1.83
CA LEU A 53 -20.69 6.49 2.01
C LEU A 53 -19.42 6.42 1.14
N VAL A 54 -19.49 6.95 -0.09
CA VAL A 54 -18.35 7.02 -1.02
C VAL A 54 -17.22 7.86 -0.44
N ASN A 55 -17.53 8.96 0.25
CA ASN A 55 -16.52 9.82 0.84
C ASN A 55 -15.84 9.20 2.07
N HIS A 56 -16.55 8.37 2.84
CA HIS A 56 -15.92 7.58 3.90
C HIS A 56 -14.91 6.57 3.33
N PHE A 57 -15.24 5.97 2.19
CA PHE A 57 -14.36 5.04 1.50
C PHE A 57 -13.13 5.75 0.93
N LEU A 58 -13.32 6.87 0.21
CA LEU A 58 -12.22 7.69 -0.31
C LEU A 58 -11.32 8.21 0.80
N PHE A 59 -11.90 8.60 1.94
CA PHE A 59 -11.13 8.96 3.13
C PHE A 59 -10.25 7.80 3.62
N ALA A 60 -10.82 6.60 3.76
CA ALA A 60 -10.08 5.42 4.23
C ALA A 60 -8.93 5.04 3.27
N ILE A 61 -9.17 5.06 1.96
CA ILE A 61 -8.13 4.84 0.95
C ILE A 61 -7.03 5.90 1.09
N THR A 62 -7.40 7.18 1.15
CA THR A 62 -6.42 8.28 1.23
C THR A 62 -5.55 8.17 2.48
N VAL A 63 -6.14 7.81 3.64
CA VAL A 63 -5.37 7.57 4.87
C VAL A 63 -4.42 6.39 4.70
N SER A 64 -4.88 5.30 4.07
CA SER A 64 -4.04 4.14 3.78
C SER A 64 -2.87 4.48 2.87
N ASP A 65 -3.11 5.26 1.81
CA ASP A 65 -2.08 5.72 0.86
C ASP A 65 -1.07 6.67 1.53
N LEU A 66 -1.55 7.59 2.38
CA LEU A 66 -0.67 8.46 3.16
C LEU A 66 0.26 7.65 4.07
N LEU A 67 -0.28 6.66 4.79
CA LEU A 67 0.52 5.77 5.65
C LEU A 67 1.48 4.92 4.83
N LEU A 68 1.04 4.37 3.69
CA LEU A 68 1.89 3.61 2.79
C LEU A 68 3.09 4.43 2.32
N LEU A 69 2.86 5.65 1.85
CA LEU A 69 3.93 6.53 1.38
C LEU A 69 4.86 6.95 2.52
N LEU A 70 4.32 7.23 3.71
CA LEU A 70 5.11 7.60 4.88
C LEU A 70 6.04 6.45 5.31
N PHE A 71 5.51 5.24 5.44
CA PHE A 71 6.31 4.08 5.85
C PHE A 71 7.26 3.62 4.74
N ASN A 72 6.83 3.68 3.46
CA ASN A 72 7.72 3.41 2.33
C ASN A 72 8.87 4.41 2.25
N PHE A 73 8.65 5.68 2.58
CA PHE A 73 9.74 6.66 2.64
C PHE A 73 10.82 6.21 3.62
N PHE A 74 10.43 5.86 4.85
CA PHE A 74 11.36 5.41 5.88
C PHE A 74 11.97 4.03 5.61
N PHE A 75 11.28 3.18 4.86
CA PHE A 75 11.76 1.84 4.49
C PHE A 75 12.69 1.85 3.27
N LEU A 76 12.35 2.59 2.20
CA LEU A 76 13.07 2.53 0.92
C LEU A 76 14.08 3.67 0.76
N ILE A 77 13.66 4.90 1.04
CA ILE A 77 14.39 6.12 0.67
C ILE A 77 15.33 6.55 1.80
N PHE A 78 14.82 6.63 3.02
CA PHE A 78 15.57 7.08 4.19
C PHE A 78 16.89 6.32 4.43
N PRO A 79 16.99 4.98 4.23
CA PRO A 79 18.26 4.28 4.35
C PRO A 79 19.32 4.77 3.36
N VAL A 80 18.94 5.13 2.14
CA VAL A 80 19.86 5.65 1.13
C VAL A 80 20.33 7.05 1.52
N ILE A 81 19.41 7.93 1.90
CA ILE A 81 19.75 9.28 2.40
C ILE A 81 20.69 9.18 3.60
N SER A 82 20.44 8.22 4.50
CA SER A 82 21.25 8.02 5.70
C SER A 82 22.67 7.57 5.36
N ILE A 83 22.84 6.62 4.45
CA ILE A 83 24.15 6.12 4.03
C ILE A 83 24.96 7.18 3.29
N LEU A 84 24.31 8.01 2.46
CA LEU A 84 24.95 9.11 1.74
C LEU A 84 25.26 10.32 2.62
N SER A 85 24.72 10.38 3.84
CA SER A 85 24.99 11.47 4.78
C SER A 85 26.26 11.21 5.58
N ASP A 86 27.01 12.27 5.88
CA ASP A 86 28.16 12.23 6.80
C ASP A 86 27.76 12.22 8.28
N SER A 87 26.45 12.17 8.59
CA SER A 87 25.96 12.15 9.97
C SER A 87 25.91 10.73 10.53
N PHE A 88 26.75 10.44 11.51
CA PHE A 88 26.68 9.17 12.24
C PHE A 88 25.29 8.90 12.83
N TYR A 89 24.57 9.92 13.30
CA TYR A 89 23.25 9.72 13.89
C TYR A 89 22.28 9.09 12.89
N LEU A 90 22.36 9.49 11.61
CA LEU A 90 21.56 8.89 10.55
C LEU A 90 22.00 7.44 10.28
N HIS A 91 23.31 7.20 10.18
CA HIS A 91 23.87 5.83 10.04
C HIS A 91 23.46 4.89 11.18
N TYR A 92 23.36 5.43 12.40
CA TYR A 92 23.03 4.66 13.60
C TYR A 92 21.53 4.41 13.77
N LEU A 93 20.68 5.35 13.34
CA LEU A 93 19.22 5.28 13.50
C LEU A 93 18.51 4.57 12.35
N TYR A 94 19.00 4.66 11.12
CA TYR A 94 18.29 4.09 9.97
C TYR A 94 18.00 2.59 10.09
N PRO A 95 18.85 1.71 10.67
CA PRO A 95 18.52 0.29 10.76
C PRO A 95 17.33 0.03 11.68
N ILE A 96 17.19 0.84 12.74
CA ILE A 96 16.03 0.81 13.64
C ILE A 96 14.79 1.26 12.89
N ILE A 97 14.85 2.43 12.28
CA ILE A 97 13.73 2.99 11.53
C ILE A 97 13.27 2.01 10.45
N LEU A 98 14.20 1.43 9.68
CA LEU A 98 13.93 0.44 8.64
C LEU A 98 13.22 -0.80 9.21
N ARG A 99 13.73 -1.39 10.30
CA ARG A 99 13.16 -2.60 10.91
C ARG A 99 11.67 -2.43 11.27
N TYR A 100 11.29 -1.26 11.80
CA TYR A 100 9.90 -0.99 12.19
C TYR A 100 9.04 -0.57 10.99
N ASN A 101 9.58 0.23 10.07
CA ASN A 101 8.80 0.74 8.93
C ASN A 101 8.58 -0.32 7.85
N TYR A 102 9.45 -1.31 7.73
CA TYR A 102 9.29 -2.41 6.78
C TYR A 102 7.95 -3.17 6.93
N PRO A 103 7.63 -3.77 8.10
CA PRO A 103 6.34 -4.43 8.27
C PRO A 103 5.17 -3.44 8.21
N LEU A 104 5.32 -2.21 8.72
CA LEU A 104 4.27 -1.19 8.67
C LEU A 104 3.91 -0.80 7.23
N ALA A 105 4.91 -0.64 6.36
CA ALA A 105 4.71 -0.37 4.94
C ALA A 105 3.96 -1.53 4.25
N ARG A 106 4.30 -2.78 4.58
CA ARG A 106 3.61 -3.95 4.06
C ARG A 106 2.16 -4.04 4.53
N ILE A 107 1.90 -3.72 5.80
CA ILE A 107 0.54 -3.66 6.36
C ILE A 107 -0.27 -2.57 5.65
N ALA A 108 0.27 -1.35 5.53
CA ALA A 108 -0.42 -0.24 4.85
C ALA A 108 -0.71 -0.56 3.38
N HIS A 109 0.23 -1.22 2.68
CA HIS A 109 0.04 -1.64 1.30
C HIS A 109 -1.09 -2.67 1.17
N THR A 110 -1.08 -3.70 2.02
CA THR A 110 -2.11 -4.74 2.04
C THR A 110 -3.48 -4.15 2.40
N CYS A 111 -3.50 -3.22 3.35
CA CYS A 111 -4.72 -2.53 3.77
C CYS A 111 -5.34 -1.76 2.61
N GLY A 112 -4.53 -0.98 1.87
CA GLY A 112 -5.00 -0.24 0.70
C GLY A 112 -5.63 -1.13 -0.36
N VAL A 113 -4.96 -2.25 -0.69
CA VAL A 113 -5.45 -3.23 -1.66
C VAL A 113 -6.77 -3.87 -1.22
N TYR A 114 -6.90 -4.24 0.05
CA TYR A 114 -8.11 -4.90 0.57
C TYR A 114 -9.22 -3.93 0.96
N LEU A 115 -8.94 -2.64 1.13
CA LEU A 115 -10.00 -1.64 1.14
C LEU A 115 -10.75 -1.66 -0.20
N THR A 116 -10.05 -1.78 -1.34
CA THR A 116 -10.67 -1.91 -2.66
C THR A 116 -11.54 -3.17 -2.82
N TYR A 117 -11.22 -4.26 -2.11
CA TYR A 117 -11.94 -5.53 -2.17
C TYR A 117 -13.39 -5.43 -1.66
N ILE A 118 -13.64 -4.66 -0.60
CA ILE A 118 -14.83 -4.91 0.23
C ILE A 118 -16.07 -4.09 -0.18
N ASP A 119 -15.92 -3.19 -1.15
CA ASP A 119 -17.08 -2.67 -1.89
C ASP A 119 -17.90 -3.82 -2.53
N PHE A 120 -17.28 -5.00 -2.74
CA PHE A 120 -17.92 -6.21 -3.26
C PHE A 120 -18.87 -6.91 -2.27
N LEU A 121 -18.57 -6.94 -0.96
CA LEU A 121 -19.29 -7.82 -0.02
C LEU A 121 -20.64 -7.25 0.48
N GLN A 122 -21.05 -6.06 0.03
CA GLN A 122 -22.24 -5.36 0.54
C GLN A 122 -22.27 -5.24 2.08
N SER A 123 -21.12 -5.43 2.73
CA SER A 123 -21.00 -5.37 4.18
C SER A 123 -21.03 -3.92 4.62
N PRO A 124 -21.47 -3.62 5.86
CA PRO A 124 -21.34 -2.28 6.41
C PRO A 124 -19.89 -1.79 6.27
N VAL A 125 -19.69 -0.58 5.74
CA VAL A 125 -18.37 -0.01 5.45
C VAL A 125 -17.41 -0.08 6.65
N HIS A 126 -17.93 0.01 7.86
CA HIS A 126 -17.12 -0.13 9.07
C HIS A 126 -16.58 -1.55 9.27
N CYS A 127 -17.38 -2.58 9.03
CA CYS A 127 -16.94 -3.99 9.09
C CYS A 127 -15.89 -4.25 8.00
N ALA A 128 -16.08 -3.65 6.83
CA ALA A 128 -15.14 -3.73 5.73
C ALA A 128 -13.77 -3.16 6.07
N ILE A 129 -13.72 -1.91 6.54
CA ILE A 129 -12.48 -1.25 6.93
C ILE A 129 -11.78 -2.05 8.03
N MET A 130 -12.52 -2.46 9.06
CA MET A 130 -11.97 -3.23 10.17
C MET A 130 -11.41 -4.59 9.71
N GLY A 131 -12.14 -5.31 8.84
CA GLY A 131 -11.70 -6.58 8.27
C GLY A 131 -10.41 -6.44 7.45
N SER A 132 -10.30 -5.40 6.62
CA SER A 132 -9.08 -5.12 5.85
C SER A 132 -7.88 -4.87 6.77
N ILE A 133 -8.05 -4.08 7.83
CA ILE A 133 -6.98 -3.79 8.80
C ILE A 133 -6.53 -5.06 9.52
N ILE A 134 -7.46 -5.85 10.04
CA ILE A 134 -7.15 -7.09 10.77
C ILE A 134 -6.43 -8.09 9.85
N PHE A 135 -6.96 -8.32 8.64
CA PHE A 135 -6.34 -9.21 7.67
C PHE A 135 -4.92 -8.76 7.32
N SER A 136 -4.73 -7.46 7.08
CA SER A 136 -3.44 -6.87 6.74
C SER A 136 -2.41 -7.03 7.85
N ILE A 137 -2.82 -6.91 9.12
CA ILE A 137 -1.94 -7.15 10.26
C ILE A 137 -1.58 -8.64 10.34
N LEU A 138 -2.56 -9.54 10.23
CA LEU A 138 -2.33 -10.99 10.37
C LEU A 138 -1.39 -11.54 9.30
N ILE A 139 -1.61 -11.21 8.03
CA ILE A 139 -0.81 -11.75 6.92
C ILE A 139 0.63 -11.20 6.94
N ASN A 140 0.85 -10.03 7.53
CA ASN A 140 2.16 -9.38 7.63
C ASN A 140 2.80 -9.51 9.02
N ALA A 141 2.18 -10.23 9.96
CA ALA A 141 2.69 -10.35 11.32
C ALA A 141 4.09 -10.98 11.36
N THR A 142 4.33 -12.00 10.54
CA THR A 142 5.64 -12.68 10.43
C THR A 142 6.74 -11.77 9.89
N THR A 143 6.40 -10.72 9.15
CA THR A 143 7.36 -9.74 8.59
C THR A 143 8.18 -9.05 9.67
N TRP A 144 7.64 -8.89 10.89
CA TRP A 144 8.37 -8.35 12.04
C TRP A 144 9.58 -9.19 12.46
N LEU A 145 9.56 -10.47 12.12
CA LEU A 145 10.61 -11.44 12.46
C LEU A 145 11.65 -11.58 11.34
N GLU A 146 11.51 -10.91 10.20
CA GLU A 146 12.42 -11.06 9.06
C GLU A 146 13.74 -10.30 9.25
N LEU A 147 13.72 -9.21 10.01
CA LEU A 147 14.88 -8.31 10.15
C LEU A 147 15.36 -8.22 11.60
N THR A 148 16.66 -8.33 11.78
CA THR A 148 17.34 -8.10 13.05
C THR A 148 18.39 -6.99 12.94
N ILE A 149 18.67 -6.35 14.06
CA ILE A 149 19.64 -5.27 14.15
C ILE A 149 20.78 -5.75 15.02
N VAL A 150 21.99 -5.71 14.45
CA VAL A 150 23.20 -6.21 15.09
C VAL A 150 24.23 -5.08 15.20
N PRO A 151 24.99 -5.02 16.32
CA PRO A 151 26.06 -4.04 16.48
C PRO A 151 27.20 -4.36 15.50
N CYS A 152 27.83 -3.32 14.95
CA CYS A 152 29.01 -3.45 14.09
C CYS A 152 29.99 -2.31 14.33
N TYR A 153 31.26 -2.49 14.01
CA TYR A 153 32.26 -1.44 14.10
C TYR A 153 32.30 -0.63 12.80
N SER A 154 32.03 0.68 12.87
CA SER A 154 32.13 1.58 11.72
C SER A 154 33.54 2.13 11.59
N ILE A 155 34.22 1.81 10.49
CA ILE A 155 35.55 2.35 10.17
C ILE A 155 35.47 3.86 9.92
N GLN A 156 34.42 4.33 9.24
CA GLN A 156 34.22 5.74 8.91
C GLN A 156 34.12 6.62 10.17
N PHE A 157 33.36 6.18 11.18
CA PHE A 157 33.13 6.96 12.39
C PHE A 157 33.98 6.51 13.59
N LYS A 158 34.83 5.48 13.42
CA LYS A 158 35.70 4.88 14.45
C LYS A 158 34.96 4.51 15.75
N ARG A 159 33.70 4.10 15.63
CA ARG A 159 32.85 3.73 16.78
C ARG A 159 31.83 2.65 16.42
N ILE A 160 31.25 2.04 17.44
CA ILE A 160 30.18 1.05 17.28
C ILE A 160 28.95 1.73 16.68
N SER A 161 28.48 1.16 15.58
CA SER A 161 27.24 1.50 14.90
C SER A 161 26.33 0.25 14.86
N ARG A 162 25.29 0.31 14.03
CA ARG A 162 24.34 -0.77 13.80
C ARG A 162 24.19 -1.01 12.31
N HIS A 163 23.90 -2.25 11.96
CA HIS A 163 23.46 -2.59 10.61
C HIS A 163 22.25 -3.53 10.68
N ILE A 164 21.55 -3.61 9.55
CA ILE A 164 20.41 -4.49 9.37
C ILE A 164 20.91 -5.83 8.82
N GLN A 165 20.39 -6.93 9.37
CA GLN A 165 20.67 -8.28 8.90
C GLN A 165 19.36 -9.06 8.77
N LEU A 166 19.30 -9.95 7.79
CA LEU A 166 18.22 -10.92 7.63
C LEU A 166 18.28 -11.93 8.79
N THR A 167 17.13 -12.29 9.34
CA THR A 167 17.04 -13.36 10.36
C THR A 167 17.13 -14.74 9.72
N GLU A 168 17.37 -15.77 10.54
CA GLU A 168 17.35 -17.18 10.10
C GLU A 168 16.06 -17.55 9.38
N LEU A 169 14.92 -16.99 9.81
CA LEU A 169 13.62 -17.19 9.17
C LEU A 169 13.63 -16.68 7.71
N GLN A 170 14.19 -15.49 7.47
CA GLN A 170 14.24 -14.93 6.12
C GLN A 170 15.28 -15.64 5.24
N MET A 171 16.34 -16.17 5.84
CA MET A 171 17.38 -16.92 5.13
C MET A 171 16.90 -18.33 4.73
N ASP A 172 15.85 -18.85 5.38
CA ASP A 172 15.24 -20.12 4.98
C ASP A 172 14.57 -20.01 3.60
N HIS A 173 15.01 -20.83 2.66
CA HIS A 173 14.50 -20.86 1.29
C HIS A 173 13.01 -21.20 1.23
N THR A 174 12.53 -22.08 2.11
CA THR A 174 11.13 -22.53 2.13
C THR A 174 10.21 -21.39 2.55
N TYR A 175 10.55 -20.68 3.63
CA TYR A 175 9.87 -19.46 4.05
C TYR A 175 9.83 -18.41 2.95
N GLY A 176 10.98 -18.15 2.30
CA GLY A 176 11.08 -17.21 1.19
C GLY A 176 10.11 -17.53 0.06
N ILE A 177 10.04 -18.78 -0.38
CA ILE A 177 9.11 -19.22 -1.44
C ILE A 177 7.65 -19.09 -0.99
N ILE A 178 7.30 -19.66 0.16
CA ILE A 178 5.90 -19.68 0.64
C ILE A 178 5.39 -18.26 0.87
N MET A 179 6.13 -17.44 1.61
CA MET A 179 5.66 -16.10 1.95
C MET A 179 5.82 -15.14 0.78
N LYS A 180 7.05 -14.91 0.29
CA LYS A 180 7.33 -13.85 -0.70
C LYS A 180 6.84 -14.17 -2.09
N VAL A 181 6.94 -15.43 -2.52
CA VAL A 181 6.55 -15.82 -3.87
C VAL A 181 5.08 -16.20 -3.90
N ILE A 182 4.64 -17.20 -3.13
CA ILE A 182 3.28 -17.73 -3.24
C ILE A 182 2.27 -16.79 -2.58
N THR A 183 2.41 -16.54 -1.28
CA THR A 183 1.42 -15.78 -0.51
C THR A 183 1.27 -14.35 -1.02
N TYR A 184 2.37 -13.59 -1.18
CA TYR A 184 2.26 -12.21 -1.66
C TYR A 184 1.78 -12.11 -3.12
N THR A 185 2.15 -13.04 -4.02
CA THR A 185 1.59 -13.04 -5.39
C THR A 185 0.10 -13.31 -5.38
N LEU A 186 -0.38 -14.21 -4.53
CA LEU A 186 -1.81 -14.45 -4.39
C LEU A 186 -2.54 -13.24 -3.79
N VAL A 187 -2.07 -12.76 -2.65
CA VAL A 187 -2.74 -11.74 -1.81
C VAL A 187 -2.69 -10.35 -2.44
N MET A 188 -1.57 -9.96 -3.07
CA MET A 188 -1.38 -8.60 -3.60
C MET A 188 -1.61 -8.47 -5.10
N PHE A 189 -1.64 -9.59 -5.83
CA PHE A 189 -1.78 -9.58 -7.29
C PHE A 189 -2.96 -10.43 -7.76
N ILE A 190 -2.89 -11.76 -7.67
CA ILE A 190 -3.91 -12.63 -8.30
C ILE A 190 -5.31 -12.35 -7.76
N ILE A 191 -5.48 -12.32 -6.43
CA ILE A 191 -6.78 -12.10 -5.79
C ILE A 191 -7.32 -10.69 -6.14
N PRO A 192 -6.60 -9.58 -5.89
CA PRO A 192 -7.07 -8.24 -6.21
C PRO A 192 -7.46 -8.04 -7.68
N PHE A 193 -6.65 -8.53 -8.61
CA PHE A 193 -6.94 -8.40 -10.03
C PHE A 193 -8.16 -9.23 -10.45
N PHE A 194 -8.30 -10.44 -9.93
CA PHE A 194 -9.48 -11.27 -10.19
C PHE A 194 -10.77 -10.60 -9.70
N ILE A 195 -10.74 -9.99 -8.52
CA ILE A 195 -11.86 -9.24 -7.97
C ILE A 195 -12.18 -8.01 -8.84
N LEU A 196 -11.17 -7.22 -9.22
CA LEU A 196 -11.38 -6.04 -10.07
C LEU A 196 -12.04 -6.43 -11.39
N ILE A 197 -11.65 -7.55 -11.99
CA ILE A 197 -12.28 -8.09 -13.21
C ILE A 197 -13.77 -8.38 -12.94
N ILE A 198 -14.11 -9.02 -11.83
CA ILE A 198 -15.51 -9.31 -11.46
C ILE A 198 -16.29 -8.01 -11.24
N VAL A 199 -15.78 -7.08 -10.43
CA VAL A 199 -16.45 -5.81 -10.10
C VAL A 199 -16.68 -4.99 -11.36
N ASN A 200 -15.64 -4.80 -12.18
CA ASN A 200 -15.76 -4.06 -13.43
C ASN A 200 -16.73 -4.75 -14.40
N SER A 201 -16.75 -6.08 -14.45
CA SER A 201 -17.73 -6.82 -15.26
C SER A 201 -19.16 -6.58 -14.77
N ARG A 202 -19.39 -6.58 -13.45
CA ARG A 202 -20.70 -6.30 -12.84
C ARG A 202 -21.15 -4.86 -13.14
N ILE A 203 -20.26 -3.88 -13.01
CA ILE A 203 -20.52 -2.47 -13.34
C ILE A 203 -20.92 -2.35 -14.81
N VAL A 204 -20.16 -2.94 -15.74
CA VAL A 204 -20.48 -2.90 -17.17
C VAL A 204 -21.84 -3.54 -17.47
N ILE A 205 -22.15 -4.70 -16.86
CA ILE A 205 -23.46 -5.36 -17.03
C ILE A 205 -24.59 -4.48 -16.47
N ALA A 206 -24.42 -3.88 -15.29
CA ALA A 206 -25.41 -3.00 -14.68
C ALA A 206 -25.66 -1.74 -15.53
N LEU A 207 -24.60 -1.10 -16.03
CA LEU A 207 -24.69 0.04 -16.94
C LEU A 207 -25.39 -0.32 -18.25
N ARG A 208 -25.08 -1.48 -18.83
CA ARG A 208 -25.78 -1.98 -20.02
C ARG A 208 -27.27 -2.21 -19.76
N ARG A 209 -27.63 -2.79 -18.61
CA ARG A 209 -29.05 -2.99 -18.22
C ARG A 209 -29.77 -1.65 -18.06
N SER A 210 -29.18 -0.69 -17.35
CA SER A 210 -29.74 0.66 -17.18
C SER A 210 -29.94 1.37 -18.54
N THR A 211 -28.95 1.27 -19.43
CA THR A 211 -29.02 1.83 -20.78
C THR A 211 -30.13 1.18 -21.60
N ASN A 212 -30.26 -0.14 -21.54
CA ASN A 212 -31.31 -0.89 -22.24
C ASN A 212 -32.71 -0.54 -21.72
N LEU A 213 -32.89 -0.43 -20.40
CA LEU A 213 -34.17 -0.01 -19.79
C LEU A 213 -34.54 1.42 -20.19
N ARG A 214 -33.57 2.34 -20.22
CA ARG A 214 -33.82 3.72 -20.68
C ARG A 214 -34.24 3.74 -22.16
N ARG A 215 -33.62 2.91 -23.01
CA ARG A 215 -33.99 2.77 -24.43
C ARG A 215 -35.39 2.19 -24.60
N SER A 216 -35.78 1.18 -23.82
CA SER A 216 -37.14 0.63 -23.88
C SER A 216 -38.20 1.63 -23.41
N HIS A 217 -37.91 2.41 -22.37
CA HIS A 217 -38.79 3.50 -21.94
C HIS A 217 -38.96 4.55 -23.04
N LEU A 218 -37.87 5.04 -23.64
CA LEU A 218 -37.93 6.00 -24.74
C LEU A 218 -38.73 5.47 -25.95
N ALA A 219 -38.48 4.22 -26.38
CA ALA A 219 -39.21 3.60 -27.49
C ALA A 219 -40.71 3.46 -27.22
N SER A 220 -41.08 3.13 -25.97
CA SER A 220 -42.49 3.06 -25.56
C SER A 220 -43.16 4.44 -25.55
N THR A 221 -42.45 5.49 -25.14
CA THR A 221 -42.96 6.87 -25.17
C THR A 221 -43.17 7.37 -26.60
N THR A 222 -42.23 7.09 -27.52
CA THR A 222 -42.37 7.45 -28.94
C THR A 222 -43.58 6.74 -29.58
N SER A 223 -43.71 5.42 -29.36
CA SER A 223 -44.83 4.65 -29.93
C SER A 223 -46.20 5.13 -29.44
N SER A 224 -46.32 5.49 -28.16
CA SER A 224 -47.55 6.06 -27.60
C SER A 224 -47.89 7.43 -28.19
N ASN A 225 -46.88 8.27 -28.47
CA ASN A 225 -47.10 9.58 -29.10
C ASN A 225 -47.53 9.45 -30.57
N ASP A 226 -46.96 8.50 -31.32
CA ASP A 226 -47.34 8.25 -32.71
C ASP A 226 -48.77 7.71 -32.83
N ALA A 227 -49.19 6.85 -31.90
CA ALA A 227 -50.57 6.35 -31.82
C ALA A 227 -51.58 7.47 -31.53
N LEU A 228 -51.25 8.40 -30.63
CA LEU A 228 -52.08 9.57 -30.34
C LEU A 228 -52.20 10.52 -31.55
N ASN A 229 -51.11 10.73 -32.30
CA ASN A 229 -51.14 11.57 -33.50
C ASN A 229 -51.92 10.94 -34.67
N SER A 230 -51.89 9.60 -34.79
CA SER A 230 -52.58 8.89 -35.88
C SER A 230 -54.10 8.80 -35.67
N GLY A 231 -54.57 8.89 -34.43
CA GLY A 231 -56.01 8.93 -34.12
C GLY A 231 -56.68 10.29 -34.32
N TYR A 232 -55.92 11.32 -34.70
CA TYR A 232 -56.39 12.68 -34.94
C TYR A 232 -56.53 13.04 -36.43
N GLN A 233 -56.34 12.09 -37.35
CA GLN A 233 -56.65 12.22 -38.78
C GLN A 233 -57.95 11.49 -39.12
#